data_AF-A0A4Q5QKS1-F1
#
_entry.id   AF-A0A4Q5QKS1-F1
#
_cell.length_a   1.000
_cell.length_b   1.000
_cell.length_c   1.000
_cell.angle_alpha   90.00
_cell.angle_beta   90.00
_cell.angle_gamma   90.00
#
_symmetry.space_group_name_H-M   'P 1'
#
loop_
_entity.id
_entity.type
_entity.pdbx_description
1 polymer ?
#
loop_
_entity_poly.entity_id
_entity_poly.type
_entity_poly.pdbx_seq_one_letter_code
_entity_poly.pdbx_strand_id
1 'polypeptide(L)'
;MAINILIGIGGTGAKIVESALYLLSAGVGPKPKVIIGLVDQDNSNGNVVRTEQLLKLLVRLRAHFAAGKANRIDWTTNEVAGGSSLFSIEVEPLFAETAHWRPSPDNMPTLRHVMQHQDMSDDEKALFNLMFRGDGASSANAEQTMDLGEGYRGRAHVGAAALVSAINHDQPEFLERLVELMQASAGGEEVRIFMAGSLFGGTGAAGFPTIARLLHKLRGPDNKQRIQGDKIHIGGSLMLPYFRFGPPSDENANVITSAQLLPQARVAVEFYQSLLQQEKVFDRLYVSGWEKMFDLGYHEPGRAEQRNPALLPELVAALAAMDFFTLDAKDLPANAPLVAARRDTATFGWADLPAHPQLKRSLYDRLGRTLRFAVWWRYRVEP
;
A
#
# COMPACT_ATOMS: atom_id res chain seq x y z
N MET A 1 18.14 -11.50 -11.52
CA MET A 1 17.10 -10.46 -11.73
C MET A 1 16.27 -10.37 -10.46
N ALA A 2 15.55 -9.27 -10.25
CA ALA A 2 14.72 -9.09 -9.06
C ALA A 2 13.24 -9.05 -9.43
N ILE A 3 12.40 -9.75 -8.66
CA ILE A 3 10.96 -9.64 -8.67
C ILE A 3 10.58 -8.51 -7.71
N ASN A 4 9.89 -7.48 -8.21
CA ASN A 4 9.47 -6.34 -7.42
C ASN A 4 7.96 -6.38 -7.24
N ILE A 5 7.48 -6.33 -5.99
CA ILE A 5 6.07 -6.42 -5.64
C ILE A 5 5.72 -5.19 -4.80
N LEU A 6 4.77 -4.39 -5.27
CA LEU A 6 4.25 -3.21 -4.56
C LEU A 6 2.81 -3.47 -4.11
N ILE A 7 2.58 -3.44 -2.80
CA ILE A 7 1.27 -3.72 -2.20
C ILE A 7 0.75 -2.47 -1.49
N GLY A 8 -0.38 -1.93 -1.97
CA GLY A 8 -1.11 -0.86 -1.30
C GLY A 8 -2.17 -1.41 -0.36
N ILE A 9 -2.13 -1.04 0.91
CA ILE A 9 -3.05 -1.55 1.95
C ILE A 9 -3.96 -0.41 2.43
N GLY A 10 -5.26 -0.59 2.23
CA GLY A 10 -6.31 0.40 2.46
C GLY A 10 -6.31 1.54 1.44
N GLY A 11 -7.29 2.45 1.55
CA GLY A 11 -7.41 3.62 0.68
C GLY A 11 -6.15 4.49 0.56
N THR A 12 -5.44 4.79 1.67
CA THR A 12 -4.16 5.53 1.59
C THR A 12 -3.09 4.74 0.84
N GLY A 13 -2.99 3.43 1.09
CA GLY A 13 -2.07 2.56 0.35
C GLY A 13 -2.36 2.59 -1.15
N ALA A 14 -3.64 2.53 -1.55
CA ALA A 14 -4.05 2.63 -2.95
C ALA A 14 -3.64 3.97 -3.60
N LYS A 15 -3.72 5.10 -2.89
CA LYS A 15 -3.26 6.41 -3.42
C LYS A 15 -1.74 6.50 -3.55
N ILE A 16 -1.00 5.86 -2.65
CA ILE A 16 0.46 5.74 -2.77
C ILE A 16 0.80 4.88 -4.00
N VAL A 17 0.10 3.77 -4.22
CA VAL A 17 0.25 2.94 -5.43
C VAL A 17 -0.12 3.73 -6.69
N GLU A 18 -1.19 4.54 -6.66
CA GLU A 18 -1.56 5.42 -7.78
C GLU A 18 -0.41 6.36 -8.16
N SER A 19 0.19 7.02 -7.16
CA SER A 19 1.36 7.88 -7.36
C SER A 19 2.57 7.10 -7.88
N ALA A 20 2.77 5.87 -7.41
CA ALA A 20 3.82 4.98 -7.89
C ALA A 20 3.60 4.56 -9.35
N LEU A 21 2.36 4.28 -9.77
CA LEU A 21 2.03 3.96 -11.17
C LEU A 21 2.39 5.11 -12.11
N TYR A 22 2.17 6.37 -11.70
CA TYR A 22 2.62 7.52 -12.48
C TYR A 22 4.16 7.60 -12.57
N LEU A 23 4.89 7.35 -11.47
CA LEU A 23 6.36 7.29 -11.48
C LEU A 23 6.87 6.17 -12.41
N LEU A 24 6.31 4.97 -12.30
CA LEU A 24 6.65 3.82 -13.13
C LEU A 24 6.37 4.10 -14.61
N SER A 25 5.24 4.75 -14.92
CA SER A 25 4.90 5.17 -16.28
C SER A 25 5.87 6.21 -16.85
N ALA A 26 6.45 7.09 -16.01
CA ALA A 26 7.52 8.00 -16.40
C ALA A 26 8.87 7.29 -16.58
N GLY A 27 8.95 6.00 -16.24
CA GLY A 27 10.18 5.21 -16.23
C GLY A 27 11.03 5.45 -14.99
N VAL A 28 10.47 5.98 -13.90
CA VAL A 28 11.15 6.12 -12.61
C VAL A 28 10.82 4.90 -11.75
N GLY A 29 11.78 4.00 -11.58
CA GLY A 29 11.59 2.77 -10.81
C GLY A 29 12.46 1.60 -11.29
N PRO A 30 12.24 0.39 -10.75
CA PRO A 30 13.01 -0.80 -11.12
C PRO A 30 12.61 -1.32 -12.52
N LYS A 31 13.56 -1.99 -13.19
CA LYS A 31 13.32 -2.73 -14.43
C LYS A 31 13.49 -4.24 -14.20
N PRO A 32 12.82 -5.10 -14.99
CA PRO A 32 11.90 -4.75 -16.08
C PRO A 32 10.46 -4.51 -15.62
N LYS A 33 10.06 -5.06 -14.47
CA LYS A 33 8.65 -5.20 -14.08
C LYS A 33 8.40 -4.96 -12.59
N VAL A 34 7.20 -4.47 -12.27
CA VAL A 34 6.65 -4.40 -10.92
C VAL A 34 5.26 -5.03 -10.88
N ILE A 35 5.06 -5.94 -9.92
CA ILE A 35 3.78 -6.59 -9.62
C ILE A 35 3.02 -5.72 -8.62
N ILE A 36 1.75 -5.43 -8.90
CA ILE A 36 0.93 -4.50 -8.13
C ILE A 36 -0.20 -5.24 -7.43
N GLY A 37 -0.22 -5.16 -6.11
CA GLY A 37 -1.31 -5.65 -5.25
C GLY A 37 -2.02 -4.51 -4.52
N LEU A 38 -3.32 -4.66 -4.31
CA LEU A 38 -4.15 -3.77 -3.50
C LEU A 38 -4.90 -4.62 -2.48
N VAL A 39 -4.88 -4.23 -1.21
CA VAL A 39 -5.57 -4.91 -0.12
C VAL A 39 -6.54 -3.93 0.51
N ASP A 40 -7.83 -4.10 0.27
CA ASP A 40 -8.87 -3.34 0.95
C ASP A 40 -10.11 -4.21 1.16
N GLN A 41 -10.77 -4.05 2.30
CA GLN A 41 -12.02 -4.72 2.60
C GLN A 41 -13.21 -4.05 1.88
N ASP A 42 -13.14 -2.72 1.71
CA ASP A 42 -14.17 -1.92 1.08
C ASP A 42 -13.99 -1.89 -0.45
N ASN A 43 -14.86 -2.63 -1.16
CA ASN A 43 -14.92 -2.67 -2.63
C ASN A 43 -15.35 -1.36 -3.27
N SER A 44 -16.10 -0.56 -2.52
CA SER A 44 -16.58 0.70 -3.02
C SER A 44 -15.58 1.82 -2.79
N ASN A 45 -14.42 1.58 -2.17
CA ASN A 45 -13.43 2.62 -1.95
C ASN A 45 -13.00 3.26 -3.29
N GLY A 46 -13.43 4.49 -3.53
CA GLY A 46 -13.19 5.22 -4.77
C GLY A 46 -11.70 5.37 -5.11
N ASN A 47 -10.81 5.36 -4.11
CA ASN A 47 -9.37 5.39 -4.34
C ASN A 47 -8.85 4.04 -4.88
N VAL A 48 -9.29 2.92 -4.31
CA VAL A 48 -8.88 1.57 -4.75
C VAL A 48 -9.34 1.33 -6.18
N VAL A 49 -10.61 1.61 -6.46
CA VAL A 49 -11.20 1.47 -7.81
C VAL A 49 -10.45 2.32 -8.83
N ARG A 50 -10.16 3.59 -8.50
CA ARG A 50 -9.41 4.50 -9.38
C ARG A 50 -7.99 4.00 -9.66
N THR A 51 -7.30 3.50 -8.63
CA THR A 51 -5.95 2.94 -8.79
C THR A 51 -5.96 1.66 -9.64
N GLU A 52 -6.93 0.76 -9.43
CA GLU A 52 -7.05 -0.45 -10.23
C GLU A 52 -7.36 -0.14 -11.71
N GLN A 53 -8.24 0.84 -11.96
CA GLN A 53 -8.52 1.31 -13.31
C GLN A 53 -7.29 1.91 -13.99
N LEU A 54 -6.49 2.70 -13.26
CA LEU A 54 -5.21 3.24 -13.76
C LEU A 54 -4.23 2.11 -14.12
N LEU A 55 -4.10 1.09 -13.27
CA LEU A 55 -3.27 -0.08 -13.55
C LEU A 55 -3.72 -0.79 -14.84
N LYS A 56 -5.02 -1.11 -14.96
CA LYS A 56 -5.60 -1.74 -16.16
C LYS A 56 -5.39 -0.89 -17.41
N LEU A 57 -5.48 0.44 -17.27
CA LEU A 57 -5.17 1.38 -18.37
C LEU A 57 -3.70 1.29 -18.79
N LEU A 58 -2.76 1.33 -17.84
CA LEU A 58 -1.33 1.27 -18.13
C LEU A 58 -0.91 -0.05 -18.78
N VAL A 59 -1.45 -1.18 -18.32
CA VAL A 59 -1.23 -2.51 -18.92
C VAL A 59 -1.67 -2.51 -20.38
N ARG A 60 -2.91 -2.08 -20.64
CA ARG A 60 -3.46 -2.02 -22.02
C ARG A 60 -2.67 -1.05 -22.90
N LEU A 61 -2.36 0.13 -22.38
CA LEU A 61 -1.64 1.16 -23.10
C LEU A 61 -0.25 0.67 -23.50
N ARG A 62 0.49 0.02 -22.58
CA ARG A 62 1.79 -0.56 -22.90
C ARG A 62 1.69 -1.64 -23.97
N ALA A 63 0.67 -2.50 -23.93
CA ALA A 63 0.44 -3.50 -24.99
C ALA A 63 0.20 -2.89 -26.38
N HIS A 64 -0.43 -1.71 -26.45
CA HIS A 64 -0.59 -0.98 -27.70
C HIS A 64 0.74 -0.44 -28.27
N PHE A 65 1.74 -0.19 -27.42
CA PHE A 65 3.07 0.30 -27.82
C PHE A 65 4.12 -0.80 -27.97
N ALA A 66 3.73 -2.07 -27.84
CA ALA A 66 4.63 -3.21 -27.88
C ALA A 66 5.29 -3.42 -29.26
N ALA A 67 6.35 -4.25 -29.28
CA ALA A 67 7.01 -4.66 -30.51
C ALA A 67 6.02 -5.28 -31.51
N GLY A 68 6.21 -4.99 -32.80
CA GLY A 68 5.32 -5.43 -33.88
C GLY A 68 4.07 -4.57 -34.09
N LYS A 69 3.83 -3.54 -33.27
CA LYS A 69 2.78 -2.54 -33.49
C LYS A 69 3.29 -1.36 -34.34
N ALA A 70 2.39 -0.73 -35.09
CA ALA A 70 2.72 0.42 -35.95
C ALA A 70 3.20 1.64 -35.14
N ASN A 71 2.64 1.81 -33.95
CA ASN A 71 2.94 2.87 -32.99
C ASN A 71 4.02 2.48 -31.96
N ARG A 72 4.80 1.41 -32.18
CA ARG A 72 5.73 0.87 -31.18
C ARG A 72 6.64 1.92 -30.53
N ILE A 73 6.91 1.77 -29.24
CA ILE A 73 7.94 2.52 -28.54
C ILE A 73 9.18 1.64 -28.36
N ASP A 74 10.35 2.22 -28.62
CA ASP A 74 11.63 1.55 -28.34
C ASP A 74 12.00 1.71 -26.86
N TRP A 75 11.84 0.62 -26.10
CA TRP A 75 12.25 0.51 -24.70
C TRP A 75 13.59 -0.24 -24.51
N THR A 76 14.17 -0.78 -25.58
CA THR A 76 15.42 -1.55 -25.52
C THR A 76 16.64 -0.64 -25.68
N THR A 77 16.51 0.41 -26.49
CA THR A 77 17.54 1.44 -26.64
C THR A 77 17.53 2.39 -25.44
N ASN A 78 18.72 2.84 -25.02
CA ASN A 78 18.82 3.82 -23.95
C ASN A 78 18.34 5.21 -24.42
N GLU A 79 17.98 6.09 -23.47
CA GLU A 79 17.44 7.42 -23.79
C GLU A 79 18.42 8.32 -24.57
N VAL A 80 19.74 8.11 -24.38
CA VAL A 80 20.78 8.88 -25.08
C VAL A 80 20.84 8.51 -26.57
N ALA A 81 20.57 7.25 -26.90
CA ALA A 81 20.52 6.73 -28.26
C ALA A 81 19.13 6.78 -28.89
N GLY A 82 18.19 7.53 -28.29
CA GLY A 82 16.86 7.79 -28.86
C GLY A 82 15.74 6.86 -28.39
N GLY A 83 15.99 5.96 -27.43
CA GLY A 83 14.94 5.20 -26.77
C GLY A 83 14.09 6.07 -25.82
N SER A 84 12.95 5.54 -25.37
CA SER A 84 12.03 6.24 -24.46
C SER A 84 11.95 5.59 -23.09
N SER A 85 11.95 6.39 -22.01
CA SER A 85 11.63 5.90 -20.67
C SER A 85 10.12 5.78 -20.40
N LEU A 86 9.30 6.45 -21.21
CA LEU A 86 7.85 6.49 -21.03
C LEU A 86 7.27 5.09 -21.26
N PHE A 87 6.55 4.56 -20.27
CA PHE A 87 6.01 3.20 -20.22
C PHE A 87 7.06 2.08 -20.32
N SER A 88 8.34 2.40 -20.06
CA SER A 88 9.44 1.44 -20.18
C SER A 88 9.47 0.38 -19.07
N ILE A 89 8.84 0.68 -17.92
CA ILE A 89 8.69 -0.27 -16.82
C ILE A 89 7.34 -0.97 -16.97
N GLU A 90 7.37 -2.29 -17.00
CA GLU A 90 6.16 -3.11 -17.06
C GLU A 90 5.48 -3.15 -15.69
N VAL A 91 4.16 -3.06 -15.69
CA VAL A 91 3.34 -3.24 -14.49
C VAL A 91 2.39 -4.40 -14.74
N GLU A 92 2.21 -5.25 -13.74
CA GLU A 92 1.24 -6.34 -13.81
C GLU A 92 0.41 -6.41 -12.53
N PRO A 93 -0.88 -6.75 -12.61
CA PRO A 93 -1.68 -7.04 -11.42
C PRO A 93 -1.16 -8.30 -10.69
N LEU A 94 -1.35 -8.33 -9.37
CA LEU A 94 -0.93 -9.46 -8.52
C LEU A 94 -1.62 -10.77 -8.93
N PHE A 95 -2.89 -10.69 -9.32
CA PHE A 95 -3.68 -11.79 -9.88
C PHE A 95 -3.96 -11.52 -11.37
N ALA A 96 -4.36 -12.56 -12.10
CA ALA A 96 -4.49 -12.50 -13.56
C ALA A 96 -5.41 -11.37 -14.06
N GLU A 97 -6.55 -11.13 -13.40
CA GLU A 97 -7.57 -10.17 -13.85
C GLU A 97 -7.73 -8.93 -12.95
N THR A 98 -7.14 -8.96 -11.75
CA THR A 98 -7.26 -7.90 -10.75
C THR A 98 -6.01 -7.79 -9.90
N ALA A 99 -5.73 -6.59 -9.42
CA ALA A 99 -4.73 -6.36 -8.38
C ALA A 99 -5.34 -6.38 -6.97
N HIS A 100 -6.67 -6.31 -6.86
CA HIS A 100 -7.37 -6.15 -5.60
C HIS A 100 -7.68 -7.49 -4.96
N TRP A 101 -7.26 -7.64 -3.71
CA TRP A 101 -7.64 -8.74 -2.83
C TRP A 101 -8.42 -8.23 -1.63
N ARG A 102 -9.38 -9.05 -1.20
CA ARG A 102 -10.32 -8.74 -0.12
C ARG A 102 -10.15 -9.78 0.99
N PRO A 103 -9.96 -9.33 2.24
CA PRO A 103 -9.92 -10.25 3.37
C PRO A 103 -11.22 -11.05 3.56
N SER A 104 -12.38 -10.39 3.63
CA SER A 104 -13.65 -11.06 3.90
C SER A 104 -14.59 -11.04 2.68
N PRO A 105 -15.26 -12.18 2.35
CA PRO A 105 -16.29 -12.26 1.33
C PRO A 105 -17.49 -11.33 1.59
N ASP A 106 -18.25 -11.00 0.55
CA ASP A 106 -19.43 -10.11 0.61
C ASP A 106 -20.52 -10.54 1.61
N ASN A 107 -20.54 -11.83 1.99
CA ASN A 107 -21.59 -12.42 2.82
C ASN A 107 -21.18 -12.64 4.30
N MET A 108 -19.98 -12.22 4.72
CA MET A 108 -19.45 -12.46 6.08
C MET A 108 -19.11 -11.13 6.76
N PRO A 109 -20.13 -10.34 7.18
CA PRO A 109 -19.92 -8.94 7.53
C PRO A 109 -19.34 -8.74 8.92
N THR A 110 -19.24 -9.73 9.80
CA THR A 110 -18.84 -9.47 11.21
C THR A 110 -17.63 -10.28 11.63
N LEU A 111 -16.91 -9.79 12.64
CA LEU A 111 -15.77 -10.51 13.21
C LEU A 111 -16.18 -11.89 13.73
N ARG A 112 -17.37 -11.99 14.34
CA ARG A 112 -17.94 -13.26 14.83
C ARG A 112 -18.09 -14.30 13.70
N HIS A 113 -18.50 -13.87 12.51
CA HIS A 113 -18.64 -14.74 11.35
C HIS A 113 -17.27 -15.12 10.77
N VAL A 114 -16.39 -14.14 10.55
CA VAL A 114 -15.03 -14.36 10.01
C VAL A 114 -14.23 -15.32 10.88
N MET A 115 -14.34 -15.17 12.21
CA MET A 115 -13.65 -16.03 13.17
C MET A 115 -14.39 -17.36 13.41
N GLN A 116 -15.48 -17.66 12.70
CA GLN A 116 -16.27 -18.89 12.85
C GLN A 116 -16.67 -19.18 14.30
N HIS A 117 -17.07 -18.14 15.04
CA HIS A 117 -17.34 -18.23 16.48
C HIS A 117 -18.34 -19.32 16.86
N GLN A 118 -19.29 -19.65 15.97
CA GLN A 118 -20.26 -20.72 16.21
C GLN A 118 -19.59 -22.09 16.40
N ASP A 119 -18.48 -22.34 15.69
CA ASP A 119 -17.76 -23.61 15.62
C ASP A 119 -16.65 -23.70 16.69
N MET A 120 -16.38 -22.60 17.40
CA MET A 120 -15.45 -22.57 18.54
C MET A 120 -15.94 -23.43 19.72
N SER A 121 -15.00 -24.05 20.43
CA SER A 121 -15.22 -24.64 21.76
C SER A 121 -15.59 -23.59 22.81
N ASP A 122 -16.08 -24.02 23.97
CA ASP A 122 -16.49 -23.09 25.03
C ASP A 122 -15.32 -22.22 25.53
N ASP A 123 -14.12 -22.79 25.63
CA ASP A 123 -12.92 -22.06 26.04
C ASP A 123 -12.50 -21.02 24.98
N GLU A 124 -12.56 -21.37 23.70
CA GLU A 124 -12.27 -20.45 22.59
C GLU A 124 -13.30 -19.31 22.53
N LYS A 125 -14.59 -19.62 22.76
CA LYS A 125 -15.65 -18.62 22.87
C LYS A 125 -15.40 -17.68 24.06
N ALA A 126 -14.99 -18.22 25.21
CA ALA A 126 -14.66 -17.41 26.38
C ALA A 126 -13.49 -16.46 26.10
N LEU A 127 -12.42 -16.94 25.46
CA LEU A 127 -11.29 -16.11 25.07
C LEU A 127 -11.69 -15.04 24.04
N PHE A 128 -12.49 -15.40 23.03
CA PHE A 128 -13.00 -14.44 22.05
C PHE A 128 -13.83 -13.34 22.71
N ASN A 129 -14.71 -13.70 23.64
CA ASN A 129 -15.53 -12.75 24.41
C ASN A 129 -14.74 -11.86 25.35
N LEU A 130 -13.57 -12.32 25.83
CA LEU A 130 -12.64 -11.52 26.61
C LEU A 130 -11.90 -10.50 25.73
N MET A 131 -11.48 -10.92 24.53
CA MET A 131 -10.64 -10.12 23.64
C MET A 131 -11.42 -9.09 22.81
N PHE A 132 -12.68 -9.37 22.48
CA PHE A 132 -13.51 -8.53 21.63
C PHE A 132 -14.84 -8.22 22.30
N ARG A 133 -15.24 -6.95 22.26
CA ARG A 133 -16.47 -6.49 22.93
C ARG A 133 -17.72 -7.03 22.22
N GLY A 134 -18.49 -7.87 22.91
CA GLY A 134 -19.73 -8.48 22.40
C GLY A 134 -21.02 -7.71 22.72
N ASP A 135 -22.12 -8.45 22.82
CA ASP A 135 -23.50 -7.93 22.89
C ASP A 135 -23.83 -7.08 24.13
N GLY A 136 -22.97 -7.12 25.16
CA GLY A 136 -23.06 -6.25 26.34
C GLY A 136 -22.54 -4.83 26.13
N ALA A 137 -21.90 -4.54 25.00
CA ALA A 137 -21.46 -3.19 24.64
C ALA A 137 -22.54 -2.42 23.88
N SER A 138 -22.56 -1.08 24.00
CA SER A 138 -23.38 -0.23 23.14
C SER A 138 -23.13 -0.55 21.66
N SER A 139 -24.11 -0.40 20.78
CA SER A 139 -23.98 -0.68 19.33
C SER A 139 -22.76 -0.03 18.68
N ALA A 140 -22.40 1.19 19.08
CA ALA A 140 -21.20 1.88 18.62
C ALA A 140 -19.87 1.19 19.01
N ASN A 141 -19.87 0.33 20.02
CA ASN A 141 -18.71 -0.32 20.64
C ASN A 141 -18.73 -1.86 20.53
N ALA A 142 -19.76 -2.46 19.94
CA ALA A 142 -19.85 -3.90 19.72
C ALA A 142 -18.88 -4.31 18.58
N GLU A 143 -17.72 -4.84 18.94
CA GLU A 143 -16.65 -5.24 18.01
C GLU A 143 -16.92 -6.57 17.35
N GLN A 144 -17.63 -7.47 18.03
CA GLN A 144 -17.90 -8.80 17.51
C GLN A 144 -18.93 -8.81 16.38
N THR A 145 -19.91 -7.90 16.44
CA THR A 145 -21.09 -7.84 15.57
C THR A 145 -21.11 -6.62 14.66
N MET A 146 -20.08 -5.75 14.72
CA MET A 146 -19.96 -4.64 13.77
C MET A 146 -19.80 -5.14 12.33
N ASP A 147 -20.38 -4.39 11.40
CA ASP A 147 -20.15 -4.59 9.97
C ASP A 147 -18.72 -4.20 9.59
N LEU A 148 -18.01 -5.15 9.00
CA LEU A 148 -16.63 -5.08 8.52
C LEU A 148 -16.60 -4.79 7.01
N GLY A 149 -17.73 -4.85 6.29
CA GLY A 149 -17.80 -4.61 4.85
C GLY A 149 -17.32 -3.21 4.44
N GLU A 150 -17.52 -2.21 5.31
CA GLU A 150 -17.05 -0.82 5.15
C GLU A 150 -15.65 -0.58 5.78
N GLY A 151 -14.91 -1.66 6.08
CA GLY A 151 -13.61 -1.63 6.73
C GLY A 151 -13.66 -1.54 8.27
N TYR A 152 -12.49 -1.61 8.91
CA TYR A 152 -12.38 -1.85 10.36
C TYR A 152 -12.63 -0.63 11.27
N ARG A 153 -13.18 0.48 10.75
CA ARG A 153 -13.56 1.71 11.49
C ARG A 153 -12.54 2.21 12.54
N GLY A 154 -11.24 2.15 12.21
CA GLY A 154 -10.14 2.57 13.09
C GLY A 154 -9.75 1.60 14.20
N ARG A 155 -10.35 0.40 14.25
CA ARG A 155 -10.03 -0.66 15.21
C ARG A 155 -9.01 -1.63 14.63
N ALA A 156 -7.72 -1.27 14.79
CA ALA A 156 -6.62 -2.05 14.23
C ALA A 156 -6.58 -3.50 14.73
N HIS A 157 -6.95 -3.76 15.98
CA HIS A 157 -6.95 -5.11 16.58
C HIS A 157 -8.04 -6.03 15.97
N VAL A 158 -9.26 -5.51 15.78
CA VAL A 158 -10.35 -6.22 15.09
C VAL A 158 -9.93 -6.55 13.66
N GLY A 159 -9.38 -5.57 12.95
CA GLY A 159 -8.93 -5.76 11.58
C GLY A 159 -7.78 -6.76 11.44
N ALA A 160 -6.84 -6.77 12.40
CA ALA A 160 -5.74 -7.71 12.39
C ALA A 160 -6.23 -9.16 12.56
N ALA A 161 -7.17 -9.38 13.49
CA ALA A 161 -7.76 -10.71 13.70
C ALA A 161 -8.53 -11.19 12.45
N ALA A 162 -9.41 -10.34 11.91
CA ALA A 162 -10.16 -10.64 10.69
C ALA A 162 -9.23 -10.95 9.51
N LEU A 163 -8.18 -10.15 9.32
CA LEU A 163 -7.20 -10.35 8.25
C LEU A 163 -6.42 -11.67 8.41
N VAL A 164 -5.97 -12.01 9.61
CA VAL A 164 -5.25 -13.27 9.85
C VAL A 164 -6.16 -14.46 9.53
N SER A 165 -7.43 -14.42 9.95
CA SER A 165 -8.37 -15.50 9.63
C SER A 165 -8.61 -15.62 8.13
N ALA A 166 -8.86 -14.48 7.48
CA ALA A 166 -9.05 -14.40 6.04
C ALA A 166 -7.89 -15.03 5.26
N ILE A 167 -6.66 -14.61 5.57
CA ILE A 167 -5.47 -15.08 4.87
C ILE A 167 -5.22 -16.58 5.04
N ASN A 168 -5.59 -17.16 6.19
CA ASN A 168 -5.30 -18.57 6.48
C ASN A 168 -6.44 -19.53 6.12
N HIS A 169 -7.69 -19.04 6.02
CA HIS A 169 -8.86 -19.90 5.91
C HIS A 169 -9.81 -19.50 4.78
N ASP A 170 -10.25 -18.23 4.76
CA ASP A 170 -11.37 -17.84 3.89
C ASP A 170 -10.94 -17.45 2.47
N GLN A 171 -9.81 -16.76 2.33
CA GLN A 171 -9.28 -16.21 1.07
C GLN A 171 -7.74 -16.39 1.00
N PRO A 172 -7.24 -17.63 0.96
CA PRO A 172 -5.81 -17.92 1.02
C PRO A 172 -5.04 -17.52 -0.26
N GLU A 173 -5.73 -17.22 -1.36
CA GLU A 173 -5.11 -17.00 -2.66
C GLU A 173 -4.09 -15.84 -2.67
N PHE A 174 -4.28 -14.85 -1.79
CA PHE A 174 -3.30 -13.78 -1.61
C PHE A 174 -1.97 -14.28 -1.07
N LEU A 175 -2.02 -15.11 -0.01
CA LEU A 175 -0.81 -15.68 0.57
C LEU A 175 -0.19 -16.70 -0.36
N GLU A 176 -0.99 -17.56 -0.98
CA GLU A 176 -0.52 -18.55 -1.95
C GLU A 176 0.23 -17.87 -3.10
N ARG A 177 -0.33 -16.79 -3.65
CA ARG A 177 0.31 -16.02 -4.72
C ARG A 177 1.61 -15.37 -4.27
N LEU A 178 1.66 -14.80 -3.06
CA LEU A 178 2.90 -14.24 -2.53
C LEU A 178 3.96 -15.32 -2.27
N VAL A 179 3.57 -16.47 -1.74
CA VAL A 179 4.47 -17.62 -1.53
C VAL A 179 5.03 -18.10 -2.88
N GLU A 180 4.20 -18.24 -3.91
CA GLU A 180 4.62 -18.61 -5.26
C GLU A 180 5.69 -17.63 -5.80
N LEU A 181 5.46 -16.32 -5.67
CA LEU A 181 6.43 -15.30 -6.08
C LEU A 181 7.72 -15.35 -5.25
N MET A 182 7.61 -15.60 -3.94
CA MET A 182 8.76 -15.74 -3.05
C MET A 182 9.58 -17.00 -3.36
N GLN A 183 8.98 -18.07 -3.89
CA GLN A 183 9.69 -19.30 -4.27
C GLN A 183 10.66 -19.11 -5.43
N ALA A 184 10.53 -18.04 -6.23
CA ALA A 184 11.55 -17.67 -7.23
C ALA A 184 12.94 -17.45 -6.59
N SER A 185 12.99 -17.10 -5.30
CA SER A 185 14.23 -17.01 -4.54
C SER A 185 15.04 -18.31 -4.53
N ALA A 186 14.38 -19.48 -4.59
CA ALA A 186 15.05 -20.77 -4.69
C ALA A 186 15.84 -20.94 -6.00
N GLY A 187 15.37 -20.32 -7.09
CA GLY A 187 16.07 -20.23 -8.38
C GLY A 187 17.18 -19.18 -8.40
N GLY A 188 17.33 -18.44 -7.30
CA GLY A 188 18.37 -17.48 -7.07
C GLY A 188 17.99 -16.03 -7.34
N GLU A 189 16.73 -15.75 -7.65
CA GLU A 189 16.20 -14.40 -7.85
C GLU A 189 16.04 -13.64 -6.54
N GLU A 190 16.20 -12.33 -6.59
CA GLU A 190 15.88 -11.45 -5.46
C GLU A 190 14.38 -11.16 -5.48
N VAL A 191 13.70 -11.19 -4.33
CA VAL A 191 12.28 -10.85 -4.22
C VAL A 191 12.14 -9.66 -3.29
N ARG A 192 11.72 -8.54 -3.84
CA ARG A 192 11.57 -7.26 -3.15
C ARG A 192 10.10 -6.95 -2.99
N ILE A 193 9.60 -6.96 -1.76
CA ILE A 193 8.21 -6.68 -1.42
C ILE A 193 8.15 -5.33 -0.71
N PHE A 194 7.47 -4.36 -1.28
CA PHE A 194 7.23 -3.06 -0.67
C PHE A 194 5.75 -2.89 -0.34
N MET A 195 5.45 -2.61 0.92
CA MET A 195 4.08 -2.35 1.38
C MET A 195 3.86 -0.86 1.62
N ALA A 196 2.70 -0.33 1.27
CA ALA A 196 2.32 1.05 1.52
C ALA A 196 1.01 1.09 2.29
N GLY A 197 0.98 1.78 3.42
CA GLY A 197 -0.21 1.89 4.28
C GLY A 197 -0.18 3.13 5.15
N SER A 198 -1.22 3.29 5.98
CA SER A 198 -1.36 4.41 6.91
C SER A 198 -1.61 3.94 8.33
N LEU A 199 -1.12 4.71 9.31
CA LEU A 199 -1.32 4.41 10.75
C LEU A 199 -2.74 4.70 11.26
N PHE A 200 -3.53 5.46 10.51
CA PHE A 200 -4.80 6.02 10.98
C PHE A 200 -6.03 5.52 10.21
N GLY A 201 -5.84 4.75 9.14
CA GLY A 201 -6.92 4.09 8.42
C GLY A 201 -7.24 2.72 9.02
N GLY A 202 -8.50 2.28 8.98
CA GLY A 202 -8.91 0.97 9.52
C GLY A 202 -8.16 -0.21 8.87
N THR A 203 -8.29 -0.37 7.56
CA THR A 203 -7.63 -1.46 6.81
C THR A 203 -6.11 -1.30 6.76
N GLY A 204 -5.62 -0.08 6.56
CA GLY A 204 -4.18 0.20 6.51
C GLY A 204 -3.46 -0.12 7.82
N ALA A 205 -3.99 0.35 8.96
CA ALA A 205 -3.35 0.19 10.26
C ALA A 205 -3.39 -1.26 10.75
N ALA A 206 -4.46 -1.99 10.44
CA ALA A 206 -4.57 -3.41 10.75
C ALA A 206 -3.72 -4.28 9.80
N GLY A 207 -3.78 -3.99 8.50
CA GLY A 207 -3.24 -4.85 7.46
C GLY A 207 -1.73 -4.77 7.33
N PHE A 208 -1.16 -3.57 7.41
CA PHE A 208 0.26 -3.34 7.20
C PHE A 208 1.17 -4.14 8.14
N PRO A 209 1.01 -4.09 9.49
CA PRO A 209 1.90 -4.85 10.38
C PRO A 209 1.62 -6.36 10.31
N THR A 210 0.37 -6.74 10.07
CA THR A 210 -0.06 -8.15 10.02
C THR A 210 0.55 -8.88 8.81
N ILE A 211 0.41 -8.30 7.61
CA ILE A 211 0.98 -8.86 6.37
C ILE A 211 2.51 -8.85 6.47
N ALA A 212 3.11 -7.78 6.99
CA ALA A 212 4.55 -7.69 7.16
C ALA A 212 5.12 -8.81 8.03
N ARG A 213 4.49 -9.07 9.18
CA ARG A 213 4.91 -10.16 10.09
C ARG A 213 4.72 -11.53 9.47
N LEU A 214 3.65 -11.75 8.70
CA LEU A 214 3.43 -13.00 7.98
C LEU A 214 4.55 -13.27 6.96
N LEU A 215 4.89 -12.27 6.14
CA LEU A 215 5.99 -12.35 5.18
C LEU A 215 7.34 -12.55 5.88
N HIS A 216 7.56 -11.87 7.00
CA HIS A 216 8.77 -12.03 7.81
C HIS A 216 8.90 -13.45 8.37
N LYS A 217 7.80 -14.08 8.80
CA LYS A 217 7.81 -15.50 9.22
C LYS A 217 8.15 -16.44 8.07
N LEU A 218 7.62 -16.19 6.87
CA LEU A 218 7.96 -16.96 5.67
C LEU A 218 9.43 -16.82 5.26
N ARG A 219 10.07 -15.71 5.59
CA ARG A 219 11.51 -15.49 5.43
C ARG A 219 12.36 -16.23 6.48
N GLY A 220 11.76 -16.61 7.61
CA GLY A 220 12.46 -17.25 8.74
C GLY A 220 13.06 -18.62 8.40
N PRO A 221 14.01 -19.12 9.22
CA PRO A 221 14.68 -20.39 8.99
C PRO A 221 13.71 -21.59 9.07
N ASP A 222 12.61 -21.44 9.80
CA ASP A 222 11.60 -22.49 10.00
C ASP A 222 10.58 -22.59 8.84
N ASN A 223 10.77 -21.81 7.78
CA ASN A 223 9.86 -21.84 6.64
C ASN A 223 9.94 -23.21 5.92
N LYS A 224 8.78 -23.77 5.59
CA LYS A 224 8.66 -25.05 4.87
C LYS A 224 8.47 -24.87 3.35
N GLN A 225 8.46 -23.63 2.88
CA GLN A 225 7.95 -23.25 1.56
C GLN A 225 9.03 -23.12 0.47
N ARG A 226 10.23 -23.71 0.67
CA ARG A 226 11.38 -23.57 -0.25
C ARG A 226 11.76 -22.11 -0.51
N ILE A 227 11.61 -21.23 0.47
CA ILE A 227 11.95 -19.80 0.35
C ILE A 227 13.38 -19.58 0.87
N GLN A 228 14.24 -18.94 0.07
CA GLN A 228 15.58 -18.50 0.49
C GLN A 228 15.47 -17.13 1.15
N GLY A 229 15.41 -17.10 2.47
CA GLY A 229 15.08 -15.89 3.22
C GLY A 229 16.06 -14.72 3.06
N ASP A 230 17.33 -15.00 2.78
CA ASP A 230 18.38 -14.00 2.52
C ASP A 230 18.16 -13.19 1.24
N LYS A 231 17.34 -13.71 0.30
CA LYS A 231 16.95 -13.05 -0.96
C LYS A 231 15.58 -12.39 -0.91
N ILE A 232 14.93 -12.42 0.25
CA ILE A 232 13.63 -11.78 0.47
C ILE A 232 13.85 -10.48 1.20
N HIS A 233 13.52 -9.39 0.53
CA HIS A 233 13.59 -8.06 1.09
C HIS A 233 12.19 -7.46 1.30
N ILE A 234 11.93 -7.01 2.53
CA ILE A 234 10.65 -6.42 2.94
C ILE A 234 10.87 -4.95 3.26
N GLY A 235 10.30 -4.09 2.42
CA GLY A 235 10.24 -2.66 2.60
C GLY A 235 8.84 -2.18 2.95
N GLY A 236 8.73 -0.99 3.53
CA GLY A 236 7.41 -0.42 3.79
C GLY A 236 7.39 1.09 3.90
N SER A 237 6.27 1.71 3.53
CA SER A 237 5.98 3.13 3.80
C SER A 237 4.73 3.25 4.68
N LEU A 238 4.93 3.86 5.85
CA LEU A 238 3.89 4.19 6.81
C LEU A 238 3.57 5.69 6.74
N MET A 239 2.33 5.97 6.37
CA MET A 239 1.81 7.33 6.30
C MET A 239 1.19 7.75 7.64
N LEU A 240 1.73 8.83 8.22
CA LEU A 240 1.12 9.56 9.34
C LEU A 240 -0.13 10.31 8.86
N PRO A 241 -1.07 10.66 9.76
CA PRO A 241 -2.22 11.51 9.42
C PRO A 241 -1.80 12.75 8.63
N TYR A 242 -2.36 12.91 7.43
CA TYR A 242 -2.00 14.00 6.52
C TYR A 242 -3.22 14.69 5.89
N PHE A 243 -4.42 14.16 6.09
CA PHE A 243 -5.67 14.79 5.67
C PHE A 243 -6.73 14.62 6.75
N ARG A 244 -7.76 15.44 6.67
CA ARG A 244 -8.98 15.34 7.48
C ARG A 244 -10.19 15.56 6.58
N PHE A 245 -11.30 14.96 6.97
CA PHE A 245 -12.60 15.28 6.40
C PHE A 245 -13.14 16.58 7.00
N GLY A 246 -14.08 17.21 6.29
CA GLY A 246 -14.82 18.34 6.85
C GLY A 246 -15.57 17.94 8.12
N PRO A 247 -15.98 18.91 8.96
CA PRO A 247 -16.83 18.61 10.11
C PRO A 247 -18.09 17.87 9.64
N PRO A 248 -18.53 16.81 10.34
CA PRO A 248 -19.72 16.08 9.97
C PRO A 248 -20.93 17.04 9.95
N SER A 249 -21.80 16.88 8.96
CA SER A 249 -23.10 17.57 8.93
C SER A 249 -24.06 17.02 9.99
N ASP A 250 -23.78 15.84 10.54
CA ASP A 250 -24.63 15.10 11.47
C ASP A 250 -23.83 14.70 12.72
N GLU A 251 -24.26 15.13 13.92
CA GLU A 251 -23.54 14.88 15.19
C GLU A 251 -23.40 13.37 15.54
N ASN A 252 -24.22 12.52 14.92
CA ASN A 252 -24.21 11.06 15.10
C ASN A 252 -23.33 10.30 14.09
N ALA A 253 -22.59 11.01 13.21
CA ALA A 253 -21.67 10.36 12.30
C ALA A 253 -20.52 9.72 13.10
N ASN A 254 -20.51 8.39 13.18
CA ASN A 254 -19.51 7.56 13.86
C ASN A 254 -18.17 7.56 13.08
N VAL A 255 -17.57 8.74 12.90
CA VAL A 255 -16.35 8.95 12.10
C VAL A 255 -15.24 9.48 13.00
N ILE A 256 -14.02 8.97 12.78
CA ILE A 256 -12.83 9.36 13.53
C ILE A 256 -12.57 10.86 13.30
N THR A 257 -12.69 11.64 14.36
CA THR A 257 -12.45 13.09 14.29
C THR A 257 -10.96 13.38 14.18
N SER A 258 -10.60 14.54 13.61
CA SER A 258 -9.20 14.98 13.54
C SER A 258 -8.51 15.06 14.92
N ALA A 259 -9.26 15.33 15.98
CA ALA A 259 -8.79 15.32 17.36
C ALA A 259 -8.42 13.91 17.86
N GLN A 260 -9.01 12.85 17.31
CA GLN A 260 -8.72 11.45 17.64
C GLN A 260 -7.59 10.87 16.78
N LEU A 261 -7.38 11.37 15.55
CA LEU A 261 -6.37 10.86 14.62
C LEU A 261 -4.94 10.99 15.15
N LEU A 262 -4.57 12.15 15.73
CA LEU A 262 -3.20 12.37 16.22
C LEU A 262 -2.85 11.49 17.44
N PRO A 263 -3.70 11.40 18.49
CA PRO A 263 -3.47 10.45 19.58
C PRO A 263 -3.38 9.00 19.11
N GLN A 264 -4.26 8.57 18.19
CA GLN A 264 -4.21 7.20 17.64
C GLN A 264 -2.90 6.96 16.87
N ALA A 265 -2.46 7.92 16.06
CA ALA A 265 -1.20 7.82 15.35
C ALA A 265 -0.01 7.70 16.32
N ARG A 266 -0.02 8.42 17.44
CA ARG A 266 1.01 8.28 18.47
C ARG A 266 1.07 6.85 19.03
N VAL A 267 -0.08 6.29 19.44
CA VAL A 267 -0.15 4.91 19.95
C VAL A 267 0.33 3.92 18.89
N ALA A 268 -0.04 4.13 17.62
CA ALA A 268 0.41 3.30 16.52
C ALA A 268 1.94 3.38 16.33
N VAL A 269 2.54 4.58 16.40
CA VAL A 269 4.00 4.74 16.34
C VAL A 269 4.69 4.02 17.50
N GLU A 270 4.16 4.12 18.72
CA GLU A 270 4.69 3.41 19.89
C GLU A 270 4.64 1.88 19.67
N PHE A 271 3.54 1.36 19.12
CA PHE A 271 3.44 -0.04 18.71
C PHE A 271 4.51 -0.44 17.69
N TYR A 272 4.74 0.36 16.63
CA TYR A 272 5.79 0.06 15.64
C TYR A 272 7.19 0.14 16.24
N GLN A 273 7.43 1.06 17.18
CA GLN A 273 8.70 1.12 17.89
C GLN A 273 8.95 -0.19 18.67
N SER A 274 7.96 -0.69 19.40
CA SER A 274 8.06 -1.97 20.11
C SER A 274 8.22 -3.15 19.13
N LEU A 275 7.45 -3.17 18.05
CA LEU A 275 7.53 -4.22 17.02
C LEU A 275 8.93 -4.30 16.41
N LEU A 276 9.51 -3.16 16.01
CA LEU A 276 10.84 -3.11 15.39
C LEU A 276 11.98 -3.46 16.35
N GLN A 277 11.79 -3.24 17.67
CA GLN A 277 12.75 -3.65 18.69
C GLN A 277 12.74 -5.16 18.92
N GLN A 278 11.57 -5.80 18.82
CA GLN A 278 11.38 -7.24 19.05
C GLN A 278 11.66 -8.08 17.80
N GLU A 279 11.16 -7.62 16.66
CA GLU A 279 11.20 -8.33 15.38
C GLU A 279 11.75 -7.39 14.30
N LYS A 280 12.83 -7.79 13.60
CA LYS A 280 13.34 -7.05 12.43
C LYS A 280 12.49 -7.36 11.18
N VAL A 281 11.21 -6.99 11.26
CA VAL A 281 10.19 -7.29 10.25
C VAL A 281 10.57 -6.70 8.88
N PHE A 282 11.07 -5.47 8.87
CA PHE A 282 11.43 -4.72 7.67
C PHE A 282 12.95 -4.63 7.55
N ASP A 283 13.45 -4.76 6.32
CA ASP A 283 14.82 -4.35 6.00
C ASP A 283 14.89 -2.83 5.90
N ARG A 284 13.82 -2.19 5.42
CA ARG A 284 13.75 -0.73 5.29
C ARG A 284 12.33 -0.20 5.48
N LEU A 285 12.14 0.61 6.51
CA LEU A 285 10.85 1.25 6.79
C LEU A 285 10.98 2.76 6.59
N TYR A 286 10.03 3.33 5.85
CA TYR A 286 9.90 4.75 5.62
C TYR A 286 8.67 5.27 6.35
N VAL A 287 8.81 6.41 7.00
CA VAL A 287 7.70 7.11 7.66
C VAL A 287 7.56 8.47 6.98
N SER A 288 6.38 8.72 6.42
CA SER A 288 6.04 9.97 5.75
C SER A 288 4.90 10.65 6.50
N GLY A 289 4.92 11.97 6.55
CA GLY A 289 3.87 12.76 7.17
C GLY A 289 3.82 14.16 6.60
N TRP A 290 2.77 14.89 6.95
CA TRP A 290 2.60 16.27 6.53
C TRP A 290 2.18 17.11 7.73
N GLU A 291 2.86 18.24 7.96
CA GLU A 291 2.67 19.06 9.15
C GLU A 291 1.23 19.57 9.28
N LYS A 292 0.65 20.06 8.18
CA LYS A 292 -0.71 20.59 8.15
C LYS A 292 -1.62 19.64 7.42
N MET A 293 -2.61 19.06 8.10
CA MET A 293 -3.56 18.19 7.42
C MET A 293 -4.29 18.93 6.30
N PHE A 294 -4.35 18.30 5.12
CA PHE A 294 -5.19 18.77 4.03
C PHE A 294 -6.66 18.62 4.40
N ASP A 295 -7.43 19.68 4.23
CA ASP A 295 -8.89 19.63 4.39
C ASP A 295 -9.49 19.17 3.06
N LEU A 296 -10.16 18.02 3.06
CA LEU A 296 -10.76 17.49 1.84
C LEU A 296 -12.08 18.20 1.48
N GLY A 297 -12.67 18.97 2.40
CA GLY A 297 -13.86 19.78 2.12
C GLY A 297 -15.15 18.99 1.90
N TYR A 298 -15.12 17.67 2.05
CA TYR A 298 -16.30 16.79 2.08
C TYR A 298 -16.19 15.82 3.25
N HIS A 299 -17.32 15.20 3.59
CA HIS A 299 -17.44 14.25 4.68
C HIS A 299 -18.27 13.05 4.20
N GLU A 300 -17.60 12.00 3.74
CA GLU A 300 -18.24 10.76 3.30
C GLU A 300 -17.55 9.55 3.96
N PRO A 301 -18.24 8.80 4.84
CA PRO A 301 -17.73 7.56 5.40
C PRO A 301 -17.67 6.49 4.29
N GLY A 302 -16.45 6.10 3.90
CA GLY A 302 -16.11 4.88 3.14
C GLY A 302 -17.16 4.38 2.16
N ARG A 303 -17.17 4.91 0.92
CA ARG A 303 -18.00 4.46 -0.24
C ARG A 303 -17.37 4.83 -1.60
N ALA A 304 -18.11 4.57 -2.69
CA ALA A 304 -17.81 4.92 -4.10
C ALA A 304 -17.33 6.36 -4.34
N GLU A 305 -17.75 7.26 -3.45
CA GLU A 305 -17.51 8.70 -3.51
C GLU A 305 -16.22 9.14 -2.79
N GLN A 306 -15.55 8.23 -2.06
CA GLN A 306 -14.24 8.49 -1.46
C GLN A 306 -13.13 8.50 -2.54
N ARG A 307 -13.17 9.50 -3.41
CA ARG A 307 -12.19 9.79 -4.46
C ARG A 307 -11.36 10.99 -4.03
N ASN A 308 -10.47 10.76 -3.08
CA ASN A 308 -9.65 11.83 -2.53
C ASN A 308 -8.74 12.40 -3.65
N PRO A 309 -8.60 13.73 -3.77
CA PRO A 309 -7.71 14.33 -4.77
C PRO A 309 -6.27 13.87 -4.54
N ALA A 310 -5.45 13.81 -5.59
CA ALA A 310 -4.03 13.46 -5.42
C ALA A 310 -3.33 14.47 -4.50
N LEU A 311 -2.65 13.98 -3.45
CA LEU A 311 -1.94 14.82 -2.50
C LEU A 311 -0.44 14.54 -2.54
N LEU A 312 0.36 15.59 -2.37
CA LEU A 312 1.82 15.51 -2.44
C LEU A 312 2.46 14.48 -1.47
N PRO A 313 1.97 14.26 -0.23
CA PRO A 313 2.50 13.21 0.64
C PRO A 313 2.46 11.81 0.01
N GLU A 314 1.47 11.51 -0.84
CA GLU A 314 1.37 10.21 -1.52
C GLU A 314 2.51 10.00 -2.52
N LEU A 315 2.91 11.07 -3.23
CA LEU A 315 4.08 11.05 -4.12
C LEU A 315 5.37 10.82 -3.32
N VAL A 316 5.52 11.49 -2.16
CA VAL A 316 6.68 11.30 -1.28
C VAL A 316 6.79 9.85 -0.80
N ALA A 317 5.67 9.24 -0.41
CA ALA A 317 5.64 7.83 -0.04
C ALA A 317 5.85 6.88 -1.23
N ALA A 318 5.38 7.24 -2.43
CA ALA A 318 5.63 6.45 -3.63
C ALA A 318 7.11 6.48 -4.04
N LEU A 319 7.80 7.60 -3.82
CA LEU A 319 9.24 7.70 -4.03
C LEU A 319 10.03 6.79 -3.09
N ALA A 320 9.55 6.53 -1.87
CA ALA A 320 10.15 5.54 -1.00
C ALA A 320 10.10 4.11 -1.57
N ALA A 321 9.03 3.76 -2.29
CA ALA A 321 8.94 2.48 -3.00
C ALA A 321 9.98 2.43 -4.13
N MET A 322 10.10 3.50 -4.91
CA MET A 322 11.11 3.57 -5.98
C MET A 322 12.52 3.49 -5.42
N ASP A 323 12.80 4.21 -4.32
CA ASP A 323 14.08 4.16 -3.60
C ASP A 323 14.42 2.72 -3.20
N PHE A 324 13.50 2.05 -2.49
CA PHE A 324 13.66 0.66 -2.07
C PHE A 324 13.92 -0.29 -3.24
N PHE A 325 13.13 -0.22 -4.31
CA PHE A 325 13.30 -1.16 -5.42
C PHE A 325 14.57 -0.94 -6.24
N THR A 326 15.18 0.25 -6.18
CA THR A 326 16.35 0.59 -7.00
C THR A 326 17.67 0.64 -6.24
N LEU A 327 17.65 0.49 -4.91
CA LEU A 327 18.83 0.29 -4.09
C LEU A 327 19.50 -1.06 -4.34
N ASP A 328 20.82 -1.14 -4.13
CA ASP A 328 21.51 -2.43 -4.07
C ASP A 328 21.08 -3.21 -2.82
N ALA A 329 21.04 -4.54 -2.89
CA ALA A 329 20.57 -5.40 -1.79
C ALA A 329 21.33 -5.15 -0.47
N LYS A 330 22.63 -4.90 -0.56
CA LYS A 330 23.51 -4.57 0.56
C LYS A 330 23.14 -3.25 1.28
N ASP A 331 22.48 -2.33 0.59
CA ASP A 331 22.14 -0.99 1.08
C ASP A 331 20.68 -0.90 1.55
N LEU A 332 19.91 -1.98 1.39
CA LEU A 332 18.53 -2.07 1.87
C LEU A 332 18.45 -2.00 3.40
N PRO A 333 19.21 -2.79 4.18
CA PRO A 333 19.07 -2.82 5.63
C PRO A 333 19.30 -1.44 6.26
N ALA A 334 18.30 -0.95 6.99
CA ALA A 334 18.36 0.27 7.79
C ALA A 334 18.03 -0.04 9.26
N ASN A 335 18.87 0.45 10.17
CA ASN A 335 18.69 0.20 11.61
C ASN A 335 17.57 1.04 12.25
N ALA A 336 17.06 2.04 11.53
CA ALA A 336 16.01 2.94 12.01
C ALA A 336 15.05 3.29 10.87
N PRO A 337 13.79 3.65 11.18
CA PRO A 337 12.87 4.19 10.21
C PRO A 337 13.42 5.46 9.56
N LEU A 338 13.29 5.56 8.24
CA LEU A 338 13.70 6.72 7.46
C LEU A 338 12.56 7.72 7.38
N VAL A 339 12.87 8.99 7.60
CA VAL A 339 11.90 10.09 7.56
C VAL A 339 12.21 11.05 6.42
N ALA A 340 11.17 11.56 5.78
CA ALA A 340 11.29 12.62 4.79
C ALA A 340 10.93 13.97 5.41
N ALA A 341 11.77 14.98 5.22
CA ALA A 341 11.53 16.35 5.65
C ALA A 341 11.95 17.33 4.54
N ARG A 342 11.17 18.40 4.39
CA ARG A 342 11.53 19.54 3.54
C ARG A 342 12.78 20.24 4.09
N ARG A 343 13.62 20.76 3.19
CA ARG A 343 14.86 21.47 3.53
C ARG A 343 14.59 22.83 4.17
N ASP A 344 13.49 23.46 3.79
CA ASP A 344 13.09 24.80 4.20
C ASP A 344 11.65 24.77 4.71
N THR A 345 11.35 25.53 5.77
CA THR A 345 10.03 25.49 6.41
C THR A 345 8.94 26.23 5.62
N ALA A 346 9.30 27.14 4.71
CA ALA A 346 8.38 27.95 3.93
C ALA A 346 8.13 27.39 2.53
N THR A 347 9.05 26.58 1.99
CA THR A 347 9.01 26.15 0.60
C THR A 347 9.13 24.64 0.43
N PHE A 348 8.53 24.13 -0.65
CA PHE A 348 8.69 22.75 -1.11
C PHE A 348 9.01 22.79 -2.61
N GLY A 349 10.09 22.14 -3.01
CA GLY A 349 10.52 22.07 -4.40
C GLY A 349 11.12 20.73 -4.78
N TRP A 350 11.62 20.64 -6.02
CA TRP A 350 12.25 19.43 -6.56
C TRP A 350 13.36 18.87 -5.66
N ALA A 351 14.14 19.76 -5.05
CA ALA A 351 15.24 19.41 -4.14
C ALA A 351 14.81 18.58 -2.92
N ASP A 352 13.56 18.74 -2.49
CA ASP A 352 12.94 18.10 -1.33
C ASP A 352 12.38 16.71 -1.63
N LEU A 353 12.28 16.32 -2.91
CA LEU A 353 11.88 14.96 -3.27
C LEU A 353 12.92 13.95 -2.75
N PRO A 354 12.51 12.99 -1.89
CA PRO A 354 13.42 12.00 -1.34
C PRO A 354 13.73 10.93 -2.39
N ALA A 355 15.02 10.69 -2.59
CA ALA A 355 15.55 9.60 -3.40
C ALA A 355 17.05 9.52 -3.13
N HIS A 356 17.61 8.31 -3.15
CA HIS A 356 19.06 8.15 -3.17
C HIS A 356 19.67 8.76 -4.46
N PRO A 357 20.97 9.11 -4.45
CA PRO A 357 21.58 9.95 -5.49
C PRO A 357 21.39 9.45 -6.93
N GLN A 358 21.51 8.13 -7.16
CA GLN A 358 21.37 7.53 -8.48
C GLN A 358 19.94 7.69 -9.03
N LEU A 359 18.92 7.41 -8.23
CA LEU A 359 17.51 7.62 -8.60
C LEU A 359 17.17 9.11 -8.76
N LYS A 360 17.75 9.98 -7.94
CA LYS A 360 17.42 11.42 -7.94
C LYS A 360 17.70 12.09 -9.28
N ARG A 361 18.78 11.69 -9.98
CA ARG A 361 19.12 12.22 -11.31
C ARG A 361 18.07 11.85 -12.36
N SER A 362 17.66 10.58 -12.40
CA SER A 362 16.66 10.11 -13.36
C SER A 362 15.26 10.60 -13.01
N LEU A 363 14.94 10.74 -11.72
CA LEU A 363 13.68 11.28 -11.23
C LEU A 363 13.40 12.67 -11.82
N TYR A 364 14.32 13.62 -11.67
CA TYR A 364 14.09 15.00 -12.13
C TYR A 364 13.90 15.11 -13.63
N ASP A 365 14.74 14.40 -14.38
CA ASP A 365 14.70 14.43 -15.83
C ASP A 365 13.41 13.77 -16.35
N ARG A 366 13.13 12.54 -15.90
CA ARG A 366 11.97 11.77 -16.38
C ARG A 366 10.65 12.35 -15.91
N LEU A 367 10.50 12.65 -14.63
CA LEU A 367 9.25 13.23 -14.10
C LEU A 367 9.00 14.63 -14.68
N GLY A 368 10.04 15.45 -14.83
CA GLY A 368 9.94 16.77 -15.45
C GLY A 368 9.58 16.70 -16.95
N ARG A 369 10.11 15.73 -17.70
CA ARG A 369 9.71 15.46 -19.09
C ARG A 369 8.26 15.01 -19.17
N THR A 370 7.85 14.04 -18.37
CA THR A 370 6.46 13.54 -18.34
C THR A 370 5.47 14.65 -17.98
N LEU A 371 5.80 15.52 -17.03
CA LEU A 371 4.95 16.66 -16.68
C LEU A 371 4.79 17.63 -17.86
N ARG A 372 5.89 18.00 -18.52
CA ARG A 372 5.84 18.85 -19.72
C ARG A 372 5.04 18.21 -20.85
N PHE A 373 5.21 16.91 -21.06
CA PHE A 373 4.43 16.15 -22.03
C PHE A 373 2.93 16.15 -21.69
N ALA A 374 2.56 15.90 -20.43
CA ALA A 374 1.17 15.91 -19.98
C ALA A 374 0.51 17.28 -20.14
N VAL A 375 1.24 18.35 -19.80
CA VAL A 375 0.77 19.74 -20.01
C VAL A 375 0.60 20.02 -21.50
N TRP A 376 1.59 19.68 -22.33
CA TRP A 376 1.49 19.87 -23.78
C TRP A 376 0.30 19.11 -24.36
N TRP A 377 0.11 17.83 -23.98
CA TRP A 377 -0.99 16.99 -24.43
C TRP A 377 -2.34 17.60 -24.09
N ARG A 378 -2.52 18.00 -22.82
CA ARG A 378 -3.74 18.64 -22.34
C ARG A 378 -4.09 19.92 -23.10
N TYR A 379 -3.13 20.73 -23.50
CA TYR A 379 -3.44 22.00 -24.19
C TYR A 379 -3.41 21.92 -25.72
N ARG A 380 -2.92 20.81 -26.30
CA ARG A 380 -2.72 20.69 -27.76
C ARG A 380 -3.48 19.56 -28.41
N VAL A 381 -3.80 18.49 -27.68
CA VAL A 381 -4.46 17.30 -28.23
C VAL A 381 -5.87 17.14 -27.67
N GLU A 382 -6.04 17.32 -26.36
CA GLU A 382 -7.35 17.28 -25.68
C GLU A 382 -7.60 18.59 -24.89
N PRO A 383 -7.80 19.73 -25.59
CA PRO A 383 -7.93 21.06 -24.98
C PRO A 383 -9.11 21.22 -24.02
#